data_AF-A0A0A0I561-F1
#
_entry.id   AF-A0A0A0I561-F1
#
_cell.length_a   1.000
_cell.length_b   1.000
_cell.length_c   1.000
_cell.angle_alpha   90.00
_cell.angle_beta   90.00
_cell.angle_gamma   90.00
#
_symmetry.space_group_name_H-M   'P 1'
#
loop_
_entity.id
_entity.type
_entity.pdbx_description
1 polymer ?
#
loop_
_entity_poly.entity_id
_entity_poly.type
_entity_poly.pdbx_seq_one_letter_code
_entity_poly.pdbx_strand_id
1 'polypeptide(L)'
;MNKVNELYNIINAPIDKIFKTMAIENYKKVLNLGKEKFSEIYINLKEKDKKKEKGVVYTPKEIAAYMLENAVTKEDIISNPYIKILDPSCGCGDILIVCYEKLKEIYIKNLQYINEVNNTKLKEEDIPKHIIENNLYGFDIDEVAIKILAIDLFQVSGYFCNKNLKCMDFLLDKCDGKFDIILGNPPYVGHKFVDKEYSKKLKISFKEIYKDKGDISYCFFQQAINNLIREGKLSFITSRYFMESPSGEELRKVLKDVCSLYTIVDFYGIRPFKNTGVDPVIIFLINKQDAKEEIKVIKPKEFSKKEGENFYKSVFLKEGNSYKCFYINKNYLNNKGWILRDKKERDIISKIEKRSFTHLYNICDSYQGIITGCDRAFVVDSDTINKEKLEKNIIKPWIKSSYISENNVEIKDTYLIYSDLIQDVKKYPNIINHIKLHKDKLLNRRECKRGVRKWYELQWGRKKEIFEKKKIVFPYKAKENKFSIDTKGCYFSADVYSLILKDGVPFTYKYLTSLLNSKAYEFYFQSFAKKLGYDLYEYYPNNIMKLCIPTMSEKDELTEEDINEIFGFTDEEVNIIEENHRKGI
;
A
#
# COMPACT_ATOMS: atom_id res chain seq x y z
N MET A 1 -25.94 -14.17 -11.50
CA MET A 1 -25.85 -13.63 -12.87
C MET A 1 -27.21 -13.65 -13.58
N ASN A 2 -27.83 -14.81 -13.85
CA ASN A 2 -29.12 -14.88 -14.59
C ASN A 2 -30.22 -13.96 -14.03
N LYS A 3 -30.47 -14.03 -12.71
CA LYS A 3 -31.47 -13.16 -12.04
C LYS A 3 -31.19 -11.65 -12.18
N VAL A 4 -29.92 -11.25 -12.23
CA VAL A 4 -29.54 -9.84 -12.44
C VAL A 4 -29.86 -9.41 -13.86
N ASN A 5 -29.57 -10.26 -14.86
CA ASN A 5 -29.89 -9.98 -16.25
C ASN A 5 -31.41 -9.87 -16.47
N GLU A 6 -32.19 -10.78 -15.88
CA GLU A 6 -33.66 -10.74 -15.95
C GLU A 6 -34.20 -9.44 -15.36
N LEU A 7 -33.78 -9.10 -14.14
CA LEU A 7 -34.21 -7.86 -13.49
C LEU A 7 -33.78 -6.63 -14.29
N TYR A 8 -32.53 -6.57 -14.74
CA TYR A 8 -32.02 -5.47 -15.55
C TYR A 8 -32.85 -5.26 -16.82
N ASN A 9 -33.22 -6.33 -17.52
CA ASN A 9 -34.06 -6.26 -18.71
C ASN A 9 -35.46 -5.68 -18.40
N ILE A 10 -36.03 -6.01 -17.23
CA ILE A 10 -37.30 -5.43 -16.78
C ILE A 10 -37.14 -3.93 -16.49
N ILE A 11 -36.05 -3.51 -15.84
CA ILE A 11 -35.79 -2.10 -15.54
C ILE A 11 -35.51 -1.29 -16.81
N ASN A 12 -34.84 -1.88 -17.79
CA ASN A 12 -34.57 -1.27 -19.09
C ASN A 12 -35.81 -1.20 -20.00
N ALA A 13 -36.82 -2.04 -19.76
CA ALA A 13 -38.03 -2.05 -20.58
C ALA A 13 -38.79 -0.70 -20.50
N PRO A 14 -39.46 -0.26 -21.58
CA PRO A 14 -40.26 0.97 -21.61
C PRO A 14 -41.61 0.77 -20.91
N ILE A 15 -41.59 0.30 -19.66
CA ILE A 15 -42.76 0.06 -18.81
C ILE A 15 -42.82 1.07 -17.67
N ASP A 16 -44.00 1.18 -17.05
CA ASP A 16 -44.22 2.13 -15.96
C ASP A 16 -43.32 1.85 -14.74
N LYS A 17 -42.95 2.94 -14.05
CA LYS A 17 -42.10 2.92 -12.85
C LYS A 17 -42.63 1.97 -11.77
N ILE A 18 -43.94 1.87 -11.59
CA ILE A 18 -44.59 1.01 -10.59
C ILE A 18 -44.22 -0.46 -10.85
N PHE A 19 -44.29 -0.92 -12.10
CA PHE A 19 -43.93 -2.31 -12.44
C PHE A 19 -42.44 -2.59 -12.23
N LYS A 20 -41.58 -1.62 -12.53
CA LYS A 20 -40.13 -1.73 -12.28
C LYS A 20 -39.84 -1.84 -10.78
N THR A 21 -40.48 -1.01 -9.95
CA THR A 21 -40.36 -1.08 -8.49
C THR A 21 -40.88 -2.40 -7.94
N MET A 22 -42.04 -2.89 -8.42
CA MET A 22 -42.57 -4.19 -8.03
C MET A 22 -41.62 -5.34 -8.38
N ALA A 23 -40.98 -5.29 -9.56
CA ALA A 23 -39.98 -6.27 -9.95
C ALA A 23 -38.79 -6.28 -8.99
N ILE A 24 -38.24 -5.12 -8.62
CA ILE A 24 -37.15 -5.03 -7.63
C ILE A 24 -37.56 -5.68 -6.30
N GLU A 25 -38.72 -5.32 -5.75
CA GLU A 25 -39.19 -5.86 -4.47
C GLU A 25 -39.40 -7.38 -4.53
N ASN A 26 -39.92 -7.90 -5.63
CA ASN A 26 -40.08 -9.34 -5.83
C ASN A 26 -38.72 -10.06 -5.89
N TYR A 27 -37.75 -9.52 -6.64
CA TYR A 27 -36.41 -10.11 -6.70
C TYR A 27 -35.67 -10.02 -5.37
N LYS A 28 -35.87 -8.95 -4.58
CA LYS A 28 -35.35 -8.85 -3.21
C LYS A 28 -35.92 -9.95 -2.31
N LYS A 29 -37.22 -10.22 -2.37
CA LYS A 29 -37.85 -11.32 -1.63
C LYS A 29 -37.27 -12.67 -2.07
N VAL A 30 -37.18 -12.91 -3.37
CA VAL A 30 -36.62 -14.16 -3.94
C VAL A 30 -35.16 -14.40 -3.54
N LEU A 31 -34.40 -13.33 -3.30
CA LEU A 31 -33.00 -13.39 -2.89
C LEU A 31 -32.80 -13.25 -1.37
N ASN A 32 -33.88 -13.14 -0.58
CA ASN A 32 -33.85 -12.88 0.86
C ASN A 32 -33.02 -11.65 1.26
N LEU A 33 -33.11 -10.57 0.46
CA LEU A 33 -32.35 -9.33 0.66
C LEU A 33 -32.89 -8.41 1.76
N GLY A 34 -34.17 -8.52 2.12
CA GLY A 34 -34.80 -7.54 3.01
C GLY A 34 -34.62 -6.11 2.48
N LYS A 35 -33.93 -5.25 3.26
CA LYS A 35 -33.63 -3.85 2.90
C LYS A 35 -32.26 -3.65 2.23
N GLU A 36 -31.44 -4.70 2.12
CA GLU A 36 -30.09 -4.61 1.54
C GLU A 36 -30.14 -4.26 0.04
N LYS A 37 -29.03 -3.69 -0.46
CA LYS A 37 -28.83 -3.42 -1.88
C LYS A 37 -28.39 -4.67 -2.64
N PHE A 38 -28.61 -4.71 -3.96
CA PHE A 38 -28.13 -5.83 -4.78
C PHE A 38 -26.59 -5.85 -4.83
N SER A 39 -25.94 -4.68 -4.75
CA SER A 39 -24.49 -4.55 -4.65
C SER A 39 -23.90 -5.33 -3.46
N GLU A 40 -24.54 -5.27 -2.28
CA GLU A 40 -24.05 -5.91 -1.05
C GLU A 40 -23.97 -7.43 -1.21
N ILE A 41 -24.99 -8.07 -1.80
CA ILE A 41 -24.94 -9.50 -2.11
C ILE A 41 -23.86 -9.81 -3.13
N TYR A 42 -23.77 -9.03 -4.20
CA TYR A 42 -22.83 -9.30 -5.28
C TYR A 42 -21.38 -9.30 -4.77
N ILE A 43 -21.04 -8.29 -3.98
CA ILE A 43 -19.74 -8.17 -3.32
C ILE A 43 -19.51 -9.37 -2.40
N ASN A 44 -20.47 -9.70 -1.53
CA ASN A 44 -20.35 -10.84 -0.62
C ASN A 44 -20.16 -12.19 -1.35
N LEU A 45 -20.78 -12.36 -2.52
CA LEU A 45 -20.61 -13.56 -3.36
C LEU A 45 -19.20 -13.59 -3.97
N LYS A 46 -18.73 -12.49 -4.55
CA LYS A 46 -17.38 -12.37 -5.10
C LYS A 46 -16.29 -12.57 -4.05
N GLU A 47 -16.51 -12.11 -2.81
CA GLU A 47 -15.58 -12.34 -1.70
C GLU A 47 -15.51 -13.83 -1.28
N LYS A 48 -16.64 -14.55 -1.32
CA LYS A 48 -16.69 -15.99 -0.99
C LYS A 48 -16.03 -16.86 -2.06
N ASP A 49 -16.07 -16.44 -3.31
CA ASP A 49 -15.32 -17.05 -4.39
C ASP A 49 -13.82 -16.72 -4.25
N LYS A 50 -13.14 -17.42 -3.33
CA LYS A 50 -11.68 -17.35 -3.08
C LYS A 50 -10.81 -17.60 -4.33
N LYS A 51 -11.41 -17.94 -5.47
CA LYS A 51 -10.76 -18.08 -6.78
C LYS A 51 -10.95 -16.79 -7.60
N LYS A 52 -9.90 -15.95 -7.58
CA LYS A 52 -9.33 -15.20 -8.72
C LYS A 52 -9.51 -13.69 -8.87
N GLU A 53 -10.41 -12.97 -8.21
CA GLU A 53 -10.49 -11.52 -8.43
C GLU A 53 -9.88 -10.70 -7.29
N LYS A 54 -8.55 -10.63 -7.28
CA LYS A 54 -7.83 -9.68 -6.43
C LYS A 54 -8.01 -8.28 -7.01
N GLY A 55 -8.63 -7.37 -6.26
CA GLY A 55 -8.76 -5.96 -6.64
C GLY A 55 -10.15 -5.35 -6.46
N VAL A 56 -11.20 -6.16 -6.23
CA VAL A 56 -12.54 -5.65 -5.91
C VAL A 56 -12.58 -5.22 -4.44
N VAL A 57 -12.86 -3.94 -4.19
CA VAL A 57 -12.87 -3.35 -2.86
C VAL A 57 -14.08 -2.44 -2.70
N TYR A 58 -14.94 -2.74 -1.73
CA TYR A 58 -16.07 -1.88 -1.38
C TYR A 58 -15.60 -0.55 -0.78
N THR A 59 -16.19 0.56 -1.23
CA THR A 59 -15.91 1.89 -0.66
C THR A 59 -17.03 2.30 0.30
N PRO A 60 -16.75 2.49 1.60
CA PRO A 60 -17.74 2.96 2.55
C PRO A 60 -18.37 4.30 2.16
N LYS A 61 -19.67 4.45 2.45
CA LYS A 61 -20.48 5.63 2.10
C LYS A 61 -19.86 6.93 2.63
N GLU A 62 -19.33 6.91 3.85
CA GLU A 62 -18.75 8.09 4.50
C GLU A 62 -17.46 8.53 3.80
N ILE A 63 -16.64 7.57 3.34
CA ILE A 63 -15.43 7.86 2.55
C ILE A 63 -15.81 8.42 1.18
N ALA A 64 -16.78 7.80 0.48
CA ALA A 64 -17.25 8.29 -0.82
C ALA A 64 -17.82 9.71 -0.72
N ALA A 65 -18.62 9.99 0.33
CA ALA A 65 -19.14 11.32 0.61
C ALA A 65 -18.01 12.32 0.87
N TYR A 66 -17.02 11.94 1.68
CA TYR A 66 -15.85 12.77 1.95
C TYR A 66 -15.04 13.08 0.68
N MET A 67 -14.85 12.09 -0.19
CA MET A 67 -14.15 12.26 -1.48
C MET A 67 -14.88 13.29 -2.36
N LEU A 68 -16.20 13.17 -2.47
CA LEU A 68 -17.02 14.11 -3.23
C LEU A 68 -17.00 15.52 -2.62
N GLU A 69 -17.20 15.65 -1.31
CA GLU A 69 -17.22 16.95 -0.61
C GLU A 69 -15.91 17.73 -0.76
N ASN A 70 -14.78 17.03 -0.93
CA ASN A 70 -13.48 17.66 -1.18
C ASN A 70 -13.22 17.96 -2.67
N ALA A 71 -13.99 17.37 -3.58
CA ALA A 71 -13.84 17.57 -5.02
C ALA A 71 -14.89 18.55 -5.58
N VAL A 72 -16.10 18.58 -5.03
CA VAL A 72 -17.25 19.33 -5.55
C VAL A 72 -17.85 20.16 -4.44
N THR A 73 -17.87 21.47 -4.65
CA THR A 73 -18.56 22.44 -3.78
C THR A 73 -19.97 22.71 -4.29
N LYS A 74 -20.83 23.32 -3.46
CA LYS A 74 -22.15 23.75 -3.93
C LYS A 74 -22.04 24.83 -5.00
N GLU A 75 -21.05 25.71 -4.91
CA GLU A 75 -20.76 26.77 -5.86
C GLU A 75 -20.36 26.21 -7.23
N ASP A 76 -19.61 25.11 -7.27
CA ASP A 76 -19.27 24.41 -8.52
C ASP A 76 -20.56 23.98 -9.26
N ILE A 77 -21.54 23.42 -8.56
CA ILE A 77 -22.82 22.99 -9.16
C ILE A 77 -23.72 24.18 -9.55
N ILE A 78 -23.76 25.23 -8.72
CA ILE A 78 -24.54 26.45 -9.03
C ILE A 78 -24.00 27.13 -10.29
N SER A 79 -22.67 27.20 -10.43
CA SER A 79 -22.02 27.83 -11.59
C SER A 79 -22.04 26.97 -12.84
N ASN A 80 -22.04 25.64 -12.70
CA ASN A 80 -22.13 24.71 -13.83
C ASN A 80 -22.94 23.45 -13.46
N PRO A 81 -24.25 23.39 -13.77
CA PRO A 81 -25.08 22.22 -13.52
C PRO A 81 -24.78 21.05 -14.48
N TYR A 82 -23.82 21.18 -15.40
CA TYR A 82 -23.44 20.13 -16.35
C TYR A 82 -22.08 19.50 -16.04
N ILE A 83 -21.56 19.71 -14.83
CA ILE A 83 -20.33 19.07 -14.34
C ILE A 83 -20.39 17.55 -14.54
N LYS A 84 -19.39 16.98 -15.21
CA LYS A 84 -19.26 15.55 -15.47
C LYS A 84 -18.36 14.89 -14.44
N ILE A 85 -18.94 13.95 -13.69
CA ILE A 85 -18.28 13.15 -12.66
C ILE A 85 -18.14 11.71 -13.18
N LEU A 86 -16.90 11.24 -13.29
CA LEU A 86 -16.60 9.87 -13.68
C LEU A 86 -16.07 9.05 -12.50
N ASP A 87 -16.58 7.83 -12.36
CA ASP A 87 -15.88 6.72 -11.69
C ASP A 87 -15.36 5.71 -12.73
N PRO A 88 -14.03 5.60 -12.93
CA PRO A 88 -13.43 4.81 -14.01
C PRO A 88 -13.35 3.30 -13.74
N SER A 89 -13.73 2.87 -12.54
CA SER A 89 -13.75 1.47 -12.11
C SER A 89 -14.87 1.30 -11.08
N CYS A 90 -16.08 1.62 -11.50
CA CYS A 90 -17.17 1.94 -10.58
C CYS A 90 -17.74 0.74 -9.82
N GLY A 91 -17.46 -0.48 -10.27
CA GLY A 91 -18.08 -1.69 -9.74
C GLY A 91 -19.60 -1.56 -9.71
N CYS A 92 -20.19 -1.84 -8.55
CA CYS A 92 -21.64 -1.66 -8.32
C CYS A 92 -22.04 -0.21 -7.97
N GLY A 93 -21.11 0.73 -8.07
CA GLY A 93 -21.27 2.17 -7.91
C GLY A 93 -21.45 2.68 -6.49
N ASP A 94 -20.68 2.14 -5.54
CA ASP A 94 -20.66 2.61 -4.15
C ASP A 94 -20.35 4.11 -4.06
N ILE A 95 -19.52 4.64 -4.96
CA ILE A 95 -19.20 6.06 -5.07
C ILE A 95 -20.30 6.81 -5.84
N LEU A 96 -20.70 6.33 -7.02
CA LEU A 96 -21.65 7.02 -7.89
C LEU A 96 -23.05 7.16 -7.28
N ILE A 97 -23.51 6.17 -6.49
CA ILE A 97 -24.78 6.28 -5.76
C ILE A 97 -24.71 7.40 -4.71
N VAL A 98 -23.58 7.55 -4.03
CA VAL A 98 -23.36 8.65 -3.07
C VAL A 98 -23.26 9.99 -3.79
N CYS A 99 -22.62 10.05 -4.96
CA CYS A 99 -22.64 11.23 -5.83
C CYS A 99 -24.06 11.63 -6.19
N TYR A 100 -24.91 10.69 -6.60
CA TYR A 100 -26.32 10.97 -6.89
C TYR A 100 -27.04 11.60 -5.69
N GLU A 101 -26.96 10.97 -4.51
CA GLU A 101 -27.65 11.44 -3.29
C GLU A 101 -27.23 12.87 -2.90
N LYS A 102 -25.92 13.14 -2.93
CA LYS A 102 -25.35 14.45 -2.55
C LYS A 102 -25.63 15.53 -3.59
N LEU A 103 -25.51 15.21 -4.89
CA LEU A 103 -25.89 16.14 -5.94
C LEU A 103 -27.37 16.49 -5.84
N LYS A 104 -28.25 15.50 -5.67
CA LYS A 104 -29.69 15.72 -5.52
C LYS A 104 -30.00 16.70 -4.38
N GLU A 105 -29.33 16.55 -3.24
CA GLU A 105 -29.45 17.47 -2.12
C GLU A 105 -29.04 18.91 -2.50
N ILE A 106 -27.92 19.07 -3.21
CA ILE A 106 -27.44 20.37 -3.69
C ILE A 106 -28.43 20.98 -4.69
N TYR A 107 -28.92 20.21 -5.67
CA TYR A 107 -29.88 20.69 -6.66
C TYR A 107 -31.19 21.15 -6.00
N ILE A 108 -31.79 20.34 -5.12
CA ILE A 108 -33.04 20.68 -4.45
C ILE A 108 -32.90 21.98 -3.65
N LYS A 109 -31.82 22.12 -2.89
CA LYS A 109 -31.59 23.29 -2.04
C LYS A 109 -31.27 24.57 -2.82
N ASN A 110 -30.78 24.46 -4.06
CA ASN A 110 -30.27 25.60 -4.82
C ASN A 110 -30.91 25.76 -6.22
N LEU A 111 -32.04 25.08 -6.47
CA LEU A 111 -32.65 24.98 -7.81
C LEU A 111 -32.94 26.34 -8.43
N GLN A 112 -33.48 27.27 -7.64
CA GLN A 112 -33.77 28.63 -8.10
C GLN A 112 -32.50 29.34 -8.59
N TYR A 113 -31.44 29.35 -7.78
CA TYR A 113 -30.17 29.98 -8.15
C TYR A 113 -29.52 29.30 -9.36
N ILE A 114 -29.57 27.96 -9.44
CA ILE A 114 -29.07 27.21 -10.59
C ILE A 114 -29.79 27.68 -11.87
N ASN A 115 -31.12 27.79 -11.83
CA ASN A 115 -31.91 28.25 -12.96
C ASN A 115 -31.62 29.70 -13.34
N GLU A 116 -31.50 30.60 -12.37
CA GLU A 116 -31.20 32.02 -12.59
C GLU A 116 -29.81 32.22 -13.21
N VAL A 117 -28.77 31.57 -12.66
CA VAL A 117 -27.38 31.73 -13.11
C VAL A 117 -27.15 31.12 -14.50
N ASN A 118 -27.79 29.99 -14.79
CA ASN A 118 -27.54 29.22 -16.01
C ASN A 118 -28.61 29.38 -17.09
N ASN A 119 -29.60 30.25 -16.87
CA ASN A 119 -30.78 30.41 -17.73
C ASN A 119 -31.48 29.06 -18.04
N THR A 120 -31.56 28.17 -17.04
CA THR A 120 -32.27 26.88 -17.16
C THR A 120 -33.67 26.96 -16.59
N LYS A 121 -34.51 25.96 -16.91
CA LYS A 121 -35.89 25.84 -16.41
C LYS A 121 -36.12 24.48 -15.76
N LEU A 122 -35.12 23.98 -15.02
CA LEU A 122 -35.21 22.70 -14.33
C LEU A 122 -36.26 22.78 -13.23
N LYS A 123 -37.13 21.78 -13.18
CA LYS A 123 -38.03 21.56 -12.04
C LYS A 123 -37.47 20.47 -11.14
N GLU A 124 -38.01 20.37 -9.92
CA GLU A 124 -37.60 19.34 -8.97
C GLU A 124 -37.79 17.91 -9.54
N GLU A 125 -38.85 17.71 -10.32
CA GLU A 125 -39.14 16.45 -11.02
C GLU A 125 -38.09 16.06 -12.08
N ASP A 126 -37.36 17.04 -12.64
CA ASP A 126 -36.33 16.83 -13.64
C ASP A 126 -34.97 16.45 -13.03
N ILE A 127 -34.75 16.74 -11.74
CA ILE A 127 -33.45 16.57 -11.07
C ILE A 127 -32.91 15.15 -11.20
N PRO A 128 -33.69 14.06 -10.96
CA PRO A 128 -33.16 12.70 -11.11
C PRO A 128 -32.64 12.41 -12.51
N LYS A 129 -33.40 12.83 -13.53
CA LYS A 129 -33.03 12.67 -14.94
C LYS A 129 -31.78 13.48 -15.27
N HIS A 130 -31.77 14.76 -14.89
CA HIS A 130 -30.66 15.68 -15.15
C HIS A 130 -29.34 15.15 -14.59
N ILE A 131 -29.34 14.71 -13.32
CA ILE A 131 -28.13 14.18 -12.67
C ILE A 131 -27.62 12.92 -13.39
N ILE A 132 -28.50 11.97 -13.67
CA ILE A 132 -28.11 10.68 -14.28
C ILE A 132 -27.60 10.87 -15.71
N GLU A 133 -28.24 11.75 -16.49
CA GLU A 133 -27.89 11.93 -17.90
C GLU A 133 -26.71 12.88 -18.14
N ASN A 134 -26.53 13.88 -17.27
CA ASN A 134 -25.54 14.93 -17.51
C ASN A 134 -24.36 14.88 -16.54
N ASN A 135 -24.56 14.44 -15.29
CA ASN A 135 -23.53 14.51 -14.26
C ASN A 135 -22.79 13.19 -14.01
N LEU A 136 -23.47 12.03 -14.07
CA LEU A 136 -22.86 10.76 -13.64
C LEU A 136 -22.39 9.89 -14.81
N TYR A 137 -21.15 9.43 -14.72
CA TYR A 137 -20.50 8.52 -15.66
C TYR A 137 -19.79 7.40 -14.88
N GLY A 138 -19.92 6.16 -15.33
CA GLY A 138 -19.37 5.00 -14.63
C GLY A 138 -18.89 3.93 -15.60
N PHE A 139 -17.63 3.51 -15.45
CA PHE A 139 -17.02 2.48 -16.27
C PHE A 139 -16.56 1.32 -15.40
N ASP A 140 -16.78 0.09 -15.87
CA ASP A 140 -16.21 -1.10 -15.25
C ASP A 140 -16.07 -2.21 -16.30
N ILE A 141 -15.13 -3.14 -16.09
CA ILE A 141 -14.97 -4.31 -16.96
C ILE A 141 -15.98 -5.41 -16.64
N ASP A 142 -16.64 -5.33 -15.48
CA ASP A 142 -17.64 -6.28 -15.02
C ASP A 142 -19.06 -5.82 -15.43
N GLU A 143 -19.59 -6.42 -16.50
CA GLU A 143 -20.92 -6.15 -17.02
C GLU A 143 -22.02 -6.36 -15.96
N VAL A 144 -21.86 -7.34 -15.07
CA VAL A 144 -22.86 -7.63 -14.03
C VAL A 144 -22.87 -6.51 -12.99
N ALA A 145 -21.69 -5.98 -12.63
CA ALA A 145 -21.57 -4.86 -11.72
C ALA A 145 -22.23 -3.59 -12.28
N ILE A 146 -22.03 -3.30 -13.57
CA ILE A 146 -22.71 -2.18 -14.27
C ILE A 146 -24.23 -2.34 -14.27
N LYS A 147 -24.75 -3.56 -14.50
CA LYS A 147 -26.19 -3.82 -14.46
C LYS A 147 -26.76 -3.61 -13.05
N ILE A 148 -26.05 -4.07 -12.02
CA ILE A 148 -26.43 -3.86 -10.63
C ILE A 148 -26.45 -2.36 -10.30
N LEU A 149 -25.41 -1.62 -10.68
CA LEU A 149 -25.36 -0.17 -10.51
C LEU A 149 -26.59 0.51 -11.13
N ALA A 150 -26.95 0.16 -12.37
CA ALA A 150 -28.12 0.75 -13.02
C ALA A 150 -29.44 0.44 -12.29
N ILE A 151 -29.58 -0.77 -11.74
CA ILE A 151 -30.74 -1.16 -10.92
C ILE A 151 -30.77 -0.36 -9.61
N ASP A 152 -29.66 -0.29 -8.89
CA ASP A 152 -29.55 0.41 -7.61
C ASP A 152 -29.72 1.93 -7.78
N LEU A 153 -29.20 2.52 -8.86
CA LEU A 153 -29.44 3.92 -9.25
C LEU A 153 -30.92 4.17 -9.55
N PHE A 154 -31.59 3.29 -10.28
CA PHE A 154 -33.04 3.39 -10.49
C PHE A 154 -33.80 3.32 -9.17
N GLN A 155 -33.38 2.46 -8.24
CA GLN A 155 -34.03 2.33 -6.94
C GLN A 155 -33.96 3.64 -6.11
N VAL A 156 -32.82 4.34 -6.13
CA VAL A 156 -32.65 5.59 -5.37
C VAL A 156 -33.18 6.83 -6.10
N SER A 157 -33.20 6.82 -7.43
CA SER A 157 -33.57 7.98 -8.24
C SER A 157 -34.99 7.94 -8.79
N GLY A 158 -35.53 6.75 -8.99
CA GLY A 158 -36.76 6.51 -9.73
C GLY A 158 -36.65 6.76 -11.23
N TYR A 159 -35.45 6.97 -11.76
CA TYR A 159 -35.17 7.19 -13.19
C TYR A 159 -34.12 6.19 -13.69
N PHE A 160 -34.33 5.63 -14.87
CA PHE A 160 -33.40 4.68 -15.47
C PHE A 160 -32.79 5.28 -16.73
N CYS A 161 -31.47 5.35 -16.77
CA CYS A 161 -30.70 5.59 -17.96
C CYS A 161 -29.31 4.94 -17.79
N ASN A 162 -28.87 4.21 -18.80
CA ASN A 162 -27.60 3.48 -18.81
C ASN A 162 -26.59 4.06 -19.81
N LYS A 163 -26.91 5.16 -20.49
CA LYS A 163 -26.08 5.75 -21.56
C LYS A 163 -24.64 6.05 -21.11
N ASN A 164 -24.49 6.50 -19.87
CA ASN A 164 -23.22 6.88 -19.27
C ASN A 164 -22.60 5.77 -18.39
N LEU A 165 -23.26 4.62 -18.29
CA LEU A 165 -22.80 3.45 -17.53
C LEU A 165 -22.33 2.38 -18.51
N LYS A 166 -21.01 2.21 -18.68
CA LYS A 166 -20.44 1.38 -19.75
C LYS A 166 -19.63 0.22 -19.20
N CYS A 167 -19.85 -0.96 -19.77
CA CYS A 167 -18.95 -2.10 -19.61
C CYS A 167 -17.74 -1.88 -20.53
N MET A 168 -16.63 -1.34 -20.01
CA MET A 168 -15.44 -0.99 -20.78
C MET A 168 -14.17 -1.02 -19.92
N ASP A 169 -13.01 -1.18 -20.57
CA ASP A 169 -11.71 -1.08 -19.94
C ASP A 169 -11.19 0.36 -20.02
N PHE A 170 -11.32 1.12 -18.93
CA PHE A 170 -10.87 2.52 -18.87
C PHE A 170 -9.40 2.71 -19.26
N LEU A 171 -8.52 1.72 -19.05
CA LEU A 171 -7.09 1.84 -19.34
C LEU A 171 -6.75 1.67 -20.81
N LEU A 172 -7.56 0.92 -21.57
CA LEU A 172 -7.26 0.56 -22.97
C LEU A 172 -8.26 1.15 -23.96
N ASP A 173 -9.50 1.37 -23.53
CA ASP A 173 -10.56 1.92 -24.36
C ASP A 173 -10.55 3.46 -24.32
N LYS A 174 -11.10 4.08 -25.36
CA LYS A 174 -11.19 5.54 -25.47
C LYS A 174 -12.47 6.07 -24.83
N CYS A 175 -12.34 7.15 -24.06
CA CYS A 175 -13.49 7.86 -23.50
C CYS A 175 -14.07 8.88 -24.50
N ASP A 176 -15.39 9.06 -24.46
CA ASP A 176 -16.09 10.07 -25.24
C ASP A 176 -16.03 11.43 -24.53
N GLY A 177 -14.91 12.13 -24.70
CA GLY A 177 -14.69 13.46 -24.12
C GLY A 177 -13.97 13.44 -22.78
N LYS A 178 -13.93 14.61 -22.14
CA LYS A 178 -13.24 14.85 -20.86
C LYS A 178 -14.23 15.08 -19.72
N PHE A 179 -13.74 14.92 -18.50
CA PHE A 179 -14.50 15.03 -17.26
C PHE A 179 -14.01 16.19 -16.39
N ASP A 180 -14.93 16.82 -15.68
CA ASP A 180 -14.64 17.87 -14.70
C ASP A 180 -14.08 17.29 -13.42
N ILE A 181 -14.64 16.16 -12.98
CA ILE A 181 -14.22 15.42 -11.80
C ILE A 181 -14.06 13.94 -12.11
N ILE A 182 -12.99 13.33 -11.58
CA ILE A 182 -12.82 11.87 -11.56
C ILE A 182 -12.65 11.42 -10.10
N LEU A 183 -13.54 10.57 -9.61
CA LEU A 183 -13.49 9.99 -8.26
C LEU A 183 -13.44 8.47 -8.39
N GLY A 184 -12.71 7.77 -7.53
CA GLY A 184 -12.69 6.31 -7.64
C GLY A 184 -11.85 5.59 -6.60
N ASN A 185 -12.06 4.27 -6.57
CA ASN A 185 -11.23 3.30 -5.86
C ASN A 185 -10.67 2.31 -6.90
N PRO A 186 -9.66 2.71 -7.70
CA PRO A 186 -9.11 1.83 -8.73
C PRO A 186 -8.56 0.52 -8.17
N PRO A 187 -8.47 -0.55 -8.97
CA PRO A 187 -7.91 -1.82 -8.51
C PRO A 187 -6.40 -1.71 -8.19
N TYR A 188 -6.01 -2.11 -6.97
CA TYR A 188 -4.60 -2.20 -6.54
C TYR A 188 -4.05 -3.59 -6.77
N VAL A 189 -3.47 -3.80 -7.94
CA VAL A 189 -3.01 -5.14 -8.37
C VAL A 189 -1.57 -5.06 -8.81
N GLY A 190 -0.69 -5.58 -7.96
CA GLY A 190 0.72 -5.75 -8.30
C GLY A 190 0.90 -6.74 -9.46
N HIS A 191 1.91 -6.49 -10.31
CA HIS A 191 2.25 -7.25 -11.52
C HIS A 191 2.12 -8.79 -11.45
N LYS A 192 2.36 -9.43 -10.30
CA LYS A 192 2.28 -10.90 -10.15
C LYS A 192 0.88 -11.47 -10.30
N PHE A 193 -0.14 -10.64 -10.12
CA PHE A 193 -1.55 -11.04 -10.15
C PHE A 193 -2.28 -10.54 -11.40
N VAL A 194 -1.59 -9.80 -12.26
CA VAL A 194 -2.12 -9.33 -13.53
C VAL A 194 -1.91 -10.41 -14.59
N ASP A 195 -2.90 -10.61 -15.46
CA ASP A 195 -2.73 -11.47 -16.63
C ASP A 195 -1.53 -11.03 -17.48
N LYS A 196 -0.79 -11.98 -18.03
CA LYS A 196 0.47 -11.70 -18.73
C LYS A 196 0.24 -10.91 -20.03
N GLU A 197 -0.79 -11.25 -20.79
CA GLU A 197 -1.08 -10.55 -22.05
C GLU A 197 -1.64 -9.16 -21.77
N TYR A 198 -2.47 -9.03 -20.74
CA TYR A 198 -2.94 -7.72 -20.28
C TYR A 198 -1.78 -6.83 -19.80
N SER A 199 -0.88 -7.36 -18.99
CA SER A 199 0.30 -6.64 -18.51
C SER A 199 1.20 -6.17 -19.67
N LYS A 200 1.33 -6.95 -20.74
CA LYS A 200 2.07 -6.51 -21.95
C LYS A 200 1.40 -5.32 -22.62
N LYS A 201 0.07 -5.32 -22.78
CA LYS A 201 -0.67 -4.18 -23.34
C LYS A 201 -0.46 -2.93 -22.50
N LEU A 202 -0.58 -3.04 -21.17
CA LEU A 202 -0.33 -1.91 -20.27
C LEU A 202 1.10 -1.37 -20.37
N LYS A 203 2.12 -2.23 -20.49
CA LYS A 203 3.51 -1.79 -20.67
C LYS A 203 3.75 -1.05 -21.99
N ILE A 204 2.94 -1.32 -23.02
CA ILE A 204 3.00 -0.60 -24.29
C ILE A 204 2.31 0.77 -24.13
N SER A 205 1.08 0.78 -23.62
CA SER A 205 0.27 2.02 -23.47
C SER A 205 0.81 2.97 -22.40
N PHE A 206 1.45 2.44 -21.35
CA PHE A 206 1.87 3.19 -20.17
C PHE A 206 3.37 2.96 -19.85
N LYS A 207 4.20 2.84 -20.89
CA LYS A 207 5.64 2.48 -20.80
C LYS A 207 6.44 3.27 -19.76
N GLU A 208 6.12 4.54 -19.59
CA GLU A 208 6.83 5.42 -18.65
C GLU A 208 6.53 5.05 -17.20
N ILE A 209 5.26 4.78 -16.88
CA ILE A 209 4.78 4.63 -15.50
C ILE A 209 4.63 3.16 -15.06
N TYR A 210 4.38 2.25 -16.00
CA TYR A 210 4.10 0.84 -15.73
C TYR A 210 5.24 -0.07 -16.20
N LYS A 211 6.07 -0.48 -15.25
CA LYS A 211 7.24 -1.36 -15.44
C LYS A 211 6.99 -2.72 -14.77
N ASP A 212 7.95 -3.66 -14.84
CA ASP A 212 7.78 -5.05 -14.39
C ASP A 212 7.29 -5.25 -12.95
N LYS A 213 7.50 -4.27 -12.06
CA LYS A 213 7.02 -4.30 -10.67
C LYS A 213 5.92 -3.28 -10.36
N GLY A 214 5.35 -2.65 -11.37
CA GLY A 214 4.31 -1.63 -11.25
C GLY A 214 2.99 -2.19 -10.72
N ASP A 215 2.19 -1.28 -10.17
CA ASP A 215 0.79 -1.53 -9.80
C ASP A 215 -0.12 -0.98 -10.91
N ILE A 216 -1.23 -1.66 -11.19
CA ILE A 216 -2.21 -1.20 -12.18
C ILE A 216 -2.77 0.19 -11.83
N SER A 217 -2.88 0.53 -10.54
CA SER A 217 -3.40 1.83 -10.11
C SER A 217 -2.60 3.02 -10.64
N TYR A 218 -1.33 2.81 -11.01
CA TYR A 218 -0.50 3.86 -11.61
C TYR A 218 -0.99 4.23 -13.01
N CYS A 219 -1.46 3.23 -13.77
CA CYS A 219 -2.06 3.44 -15.09
C CYS A 219 -3.38 4.22 -14.96
N PHE A 220 -4.18 3.92 -13.92
CA PHE A 220 -5.43 4.65 -13.64
C PHE A 220 -5.17 6.13 -13.36
N PHE A 221 -4.16 6.47 -12.55
CA PHE A 221 -3.78 7.88 -12.35
C PHE A 221 -3.44 8.56 -13.67
N GLN A 222 -2.54 7.97 -14.48
CA GLN A 222 -2.13 8.56 -15.76
C GLN A 222 -3.34 8.76 -16.70
N GLN A 223 -4.18 7.73 -16.83
CA GLN A 223 -5.34 7.77 -17.71
C GLN A 223 -6.41 8.75 -17.21
N ALA A 224 -6.62 8.85 -15.90
CA ALA A 224 -7.54 9.83 -15.32
C ALA A 224 -7.06 11.27 -15.56
N ILE A 225 -5.77 11.56 -15.33
CA ILE A 225 -5.19 12.87 -15.61
C ILE A 225 -5.36 13.26 -17.09
N ASN A 226 -5.18 12.31 -18.02
CA ASN A 226 -5.36 12.54 -19.45
C ASN A 226 -6.82 12.86 -19.84
N ASN A 227 -7.79 12.22 -19.16
CA ASN A 227 -9.22 12.39 -19.40
C ASN A 227 -9.88 13.49 -18.55
N LEU A 228 -9.14 14.11 -17.62
CA LEU A 228 -9.58 15.33 -16.94
C LEU A 228 -9.44 16.55 -17.86
N ILE A 229 -10.37 17.49 -17.73
CA ILE A 229 -10.17 18.84 -18.24
C ILE A 229 -9.01 19.53 -17.49
N ARG A 230 -8.49 20.62 -18.06
CA ARG A 230 -7.57 21.49 -17.33
C ARG A 230 -8.31 22.06 -16.12
N GLU A 231 -7.66 22.08 -14.95
CA GLU A 231 -8.26 22.47 -13.66
C GLU A 231 -9.37 21.52 -13.15
N GLY A 232 -9.62 20.41 -13.84
CA GLY A 232 -10.48 19.34 -13.33
C GLY A 232 -9.87 18.68 -12.08
N LYS A 233 -10.72 18.10 -11.23
CA LYS A 233 -10.33 17.56 -9.92
C LYS A 233 -10.33 16.04 -9.90
N LEU A 234 -9.41 15.45 -9.16
CA LEU A 234 -9.34 14.01 -8.95
C LEU A 234 -9.32 13.68 -7.46
N SER A 235 -10.10 12.67 -7.07
CA SER A 235 -9.97 12.01 -5.78
C SER A 235 -9.88 10.50 -5.96
N PHE A 236 -8.72 9.93 -5.67
CA PHE A 236 -8.54 8.49 -5.70
C PHE A 236 -8.16 7.96 -4.34
N ILE A 237 -8.83 6.88 -3.94
CA ILE A 237 -8.24 5.95 -2.99
C ILE A 237 -7.13 5.23 -3.76
N THR A 238 -5.98 4.99 -3.12
CA THR A 238 -4.93 4.15 -3.68
C THR A 238 -4.13 3.39 -2.63
N SER A 239 -3.30 2.43 -3.04
CA SER A 239 -2.33 1.80 -2.15
C SER A 239 -1.26 2.81 -1.72
N ARG A 240 -1.06 2.96 -0.41
CA ARG A 240 0.01 3.75 0.20
C ARG A 240 1.39 3.46 -0.39
N TYR A 241 1.62 2.24 -0.89
CA TYR A 241 2.92 1.77 -1.38
C TYR A 241 3.50 2.62 -2.53
N PHE A 242 2.68 3.30 -3.32
CA PHE A 242 3.19 4.19 -4.39
C PHE A 242 4.01 5.36 -3.83
N MET A 243 3.84 5.76 -2.57
CA MET A 243 4.58 6.86 -1.96
C MET A 243 6.02 6.48 -1.59
N GLU A 244 6.30 5.18 -1.39
CA GLU A 244 7.56 4.68 -0.83
C GLU A 244 8.31 3.76 -1.83
N SER A 245 7.59 3.08 -2.73
CA SER A 245 8.16 2.09 -3.64
C SER A 245 9.03 2.71 -4.74
N PRO A 246 10.16 2.09 -5.12
CA PRO A 246 10.87 2.44 -6.36
C PRO A 246 9.98 2.33 -7.61
N SER A 247 9.01 1.41 -7.64
CA SER A 247 8.09 1.28 -8.78
C SER A 247 7.16 2.48 -8.98
N GLY A 248 6.93 3.28 -7.93
CA GLY A 248 6.07 4.45 -7.97
C GLY A 248 6.78 5.77 -8.33
N GLU A 249 8.08 5.73 -8.65
CA GLU A 249 8.90 6.93 -8.90
C GLU A 249 8.32 7.82 -10.00
N GLU A 250 7.95 7.21 -11.14
CA GLU A 250 7.41 7.96 -12.27
C GLU A 250 6.01 8.49 -12.01
N LEU A 251 5.19 7.75 -11.25
CA LEU A 251 3.89 8.28 -10.81
C LEU A 251 4.08 9.49 -9.91
N ARG A 252 4.98 9.42 -8.92
CA ARG A 252 5.27 10.57 -8.05
C ARG A 252 5.76 11.78 -8.84
N LYS A 253 6.57 11.54 -9.88
CA LYS A 253 7.02 12.58 -10.81
C LYS A 253 5.85 13.22 -11.55
N VAL A 254 4.98 12.43 -12.19
CA VAL A 254 3.78 12.95 -12.89
C VAL A 254 2.90 13.75 -11.94
N LEU A 255 2.60 13.21 -10.75
CA LEU A 255 1.77 13.89 -9.75
C LEU A 255 2.40 15.21 -9.28
N LYS A 256 3.73 15.30 -9.23
CA LYS A 256 4.45 16.51 -8.83
C LYS A 256 4.58 17.54 -9.96
N ASP A 257 4.80 17.10 -11.20
CA ASP A 257 5.19 17.99 -12.29
C ASP A 257 4.00 18.45 -13.14
N VAL A 258 2.91 17.67 -13.14
CA VAL A 258 1.71 17.93 -13.96
C VAL A 258 0.53 18.38 -13.10
N CYS A 259 0.48 17.94 -11.85
CA CYS A 259 -0.68 18.10 -10.99
C CYS A 259 -0.40 18.94 -9.74
N SER A 260 -1.50 19.43 -9.20
CA SER A 260 -1.56 20.29 -8.03
C SER A 260 -2.22 19.50 -6.90
N LEU A 261 -1.42 18.93 -5.99
CA LEU A 261 -1.95 18.19 -4.84
C LEU A 261 -2.36 19.18 -3.76
N TYR A 262 -3.57 19.03 -3.22
CA TYR A 262 -4.05 19.90 -2.15
C TYR A 262 -4.35 19.14 -0.85
N THR A 263 -4.72 17.86 -0.92
CA THR A 263 -4.96 17.03 0.28
C THR A 263 -4.46 15.60 0.09
N ILE A 264 -3.84 15.05 1.15
CA ILE A 264 -3.50 13.63 1.29
C ILE A 264 -4.09 13.13 2.62
N VAL A 265 -4.97 12.14 2.55
CA VAL A 265 -5.47 11.41 3.74
C VAL A 265 -4.73 10.10 3.85
N ASP A 266 -3.77 10.06 4.77
CA ASP A 266 -2.89 8.92 4.98
C ASP A 266 -3.35 8.12 6.20
N PHE A 267 -3.91 6.94 5.94
CA PHE A 267 -4.38 6.04 7.00
C PHE A 267 -3.25 5.39 7.81
N TYR A 268 -2.00 5.46 7.32
CA TYR A 268 -0.77 5.05 8.01
C TYR A 268 -0.89 3.70 8.75
N GLY A 269 -1.42 2.68 8.06
CA GLY A 269 -1.57 1.31 8.58
C GLY A 269 -3.00 0.92 8.98
N ILE A 270 -3.91 1.89 9.15
CA ILE A 270 -5.34 1.60 9.35
C ILE A 270 -5.96 1.15 8.04
N ARG A 271 -6.69 0.04 8.08
CA ARG A 271 -7.37 -0.54 6.91
C ARG A 271 -8.88 -0.43 7.08
N PRO A 272 -9.52 0.67 6.62
CA PRO A 272 -10.97 0.82 6.68
C PRO A 272 -11.70 -0.13 5.71
N PHE A 273 -10.99 -0.61 4.68
CA PHE A 273 -11.53 -1.53 3.69
C PHE A 273 -11.31 -2.98 4.14
N LYS A 274 -12.38 -3.79 4.10
CA LYS A 274 -12.31 -5.20 4.47
C LYS A 274 -11.44 -5.98 3.47
N ASN A 275 -10.75 -7.02 3.95
CA ASN A 275 -10.13 -8.08 3.15
C ASN A 275 -9.00 -7.71 2.16
N THR A 276 -8.51 -6.46 2.10
CA THR A 276 -7.50 -6.08 1.09
C THR A 276 -6.07 -6.40 1.50
N GLY A 277 -5.76 -6.40 2.80
CA GLY A 277 -4.38 -6.53 3.29
C GLY A 277 -3.44 -5.41 2.81
N VAL A 278 -3.99 -4.36 2.18
CA VAL A 278 -3.29 -3.22 1.59
C VAL A 278 -3.55 -1.99 2.44
N ASP A 279 -2.51 -1.24 2.74
CA ASP A 279 -2.62 0.04 3.45
C ASP A 279 -3.05 1.13 2.44
N PRO A 280 -4.18 1.83 2.66
CA PRO A 280 -4.68 2.81 1.71
C PRO A 280 -4.21 4.24 2.00
N VAL A 281 -4.40 5.11 1.01
CA VAL A 281 -4.27 6.57 1.08
C VAL A 281 -5.32 7.19 0.15
N ILE A 282 -5.86 8.36 0.48
CA ILE A 282 -6.70 9.15 -0.44
C ILE A 282 -5.89 10.33 -0.96
N ILE A 283 -5.81 10.47 -2.27
CA ILE A 283 -5.10 11.54 -2.96
C ILE A 283 -6.12 12.47 -3.60
N PHE A 284 -5.98 13.76 -3.32
CA PHE A 284 -6.76 14.82 -3.92
C PHE A 284 -5.85 15.75 -4.73
N LEU A 285 -6.18 15.96 -6.00
CA LEU A 285 -5.40 16.81 -6.88
C LEU A 285 -6.26 17.59 -7.89
N ILE A 286 -5.65 18.61 -8.47
CA ILE A 286 -6.16 19.40 -9.59
C ILE A 286 -5.26 19.13 -10.80
N ASN A 287 -5.87 18.98 -11.98
CA ASN A 287 -5.17 18.78 -13.25
C ASN A 287 -4.62 20.10 -13.81
N LYS A 288 -3.66 20.65 -13.07
CA LYS A 288 -2.90 21.86 -13.37
C LYS A 288 -1.63 21.82 -12.54
N GLN A 289 -0.60 22.52 -12.99
CA GLN A 289 0.58 22.78 -12.19
C GLN A 289 0.52 24.21 -11.63
N ASP A 290 0.59 24.35 -10.31
CA ASP A 290 0.85 25.62 -9.62
C ASP A 290 2.22 25.60 -8.92
N ALA A 291 2.89 26.75 -8.86
CA ALA A 291 4.25 26.91 -8.37
C ALA A 291 4.35 27.11 -6.85
N LYS A 292 3.24 27.22 -6.09
CA LYS A 292 3.27 27.28 -4.62
C LYS A 292 2.04 26.66 -3.96
N GLU A 293 2.05 25.34 -3.80
CA GLU A 293 0.98 24.64 -3.08
C GLU A 293 1.48 24.01 -1.78
N GLU A 294 0.83 24.41 -0.70
CA GLU A 294 0.84 23.67 0.55
C GLU A 294 -0.17 22.52 0.43
N ILE A 295 0.31 21.30 0.67
CA ILE A 295 -0.50 20.11 0.67
C ILE A 295 -0.94 19.83 2.10
N LYS A 296 -2.25 19.79 2.33
CA LYS A 296 -2.82 19.36 3.59
C LYS A 296 -2.63 17.86 3.77
N VAL A 297 -2.02 17.45 4.87
CA VAL A 297 -1.84 16.04 5.22
C VAL A 297 -2.65 15.73 6.48
N ILE A 298 -3.50 14.70 6.39
CA ILE A 298 -4.29 14.19 7.51
C ILE A 298 -3.80 12.79 7.86
N LYS A 299 -3.44 12.58 9.12
CA LYS A 299 -2.95 11.30 9.66
C LYS A 299 -3.59 10.95 11.00
N PRO A 300 -3.66 9.67 11.38
CA PRO A 300 -4.00 9.28 12.75
C PRO A 300 -3.05 9.91 13.77
N LYS A 301 -3.56 10.23 14.96
CA LYS A 301 -2.71 10.67 16.08
C LYS A 301 -1.86 9.53 16.66
N GLU A 302 -2.44 8.33 16.65
CA GLU A 302 -1.92 7.11 17.25
C GLU A 302 -2.24 5.92 16.34
N PHE A 303 -1.48 4.83 16.50
CA PHE A 303 -1.47 3.72 15.54
C PHE A 303 -1.90 2.40 16.18
N SER A 304 -3.06 2.41 16.83
CA SER A 304 -3.70 1.22 17.40
C SER A 304 -4.99 0.87 16.67
N LYS A 305 -5.50 -0.36 16.85
CA LYS A 305 -6.77 -0.78 16.25
C LYS A 305 -7.94 0.10 16.72
N LYS A 306 -8.00 0.40 18.02
CA LYS A 306 -9.04 1.27 18.62
C LYS A 306 -8.96 2.69 18.06
N GLU A 307 -7.74 3.20 17.89
CA GLU A 307 -7.52 4.51 17.28
C GLU A 307 -7.85 4.54 15.80
N GLY A 308 -7.80 3.40 15.11
CA GLY A 308 -8.29 3.29 13.74
C GLY A 308 -9.78 3.62 13.59
N GLU A 309 -10.62 3.16 14.52
CA GLU A 309 -12.05 3.47 14.53
C GLU A 309 -12.29 4.95 14.88
N ASN A 310 -11.56 5.49 15.86
CA ASN A 310 -11.66 6.89 16.24
C ASN A 310 -11.20 7.82 15.10
N PHE A 311 -10.09 7.50 14.42
CA PHE A 311 -9.62 8.21 13.23
C PHE A 311 -10.70 8.24 12.15
N TYR A 312 -11.32 7.09 11.86
CA TYR A 312 -12.40 6.99 10.87
C TYR A 312 -13.56 7.93 11.23
N LYS A 313 -14.04 7.86 12.48
CA LYS A 313 -15.12 8.72 12.97
C LYS A 313 -14.76 10.21 12.89
N SER A 314 -13.55 10.58 13.30
CA SER A 314 -13.13 11.98 13.30
C SER A 314 -12.95 12.58 11.91
N VAL A 315 -12.49 11.81 10.92
CA VAL A 315 -12.28 12.30 9.56
C VAL A 315 -13.54 12.23 8.72
N PHE A 316 -14.24 11.08 8.71
CA PHE A 316 -15.31 10.81 7.76
C PHE A 316 -16.72 11.06 8.32
N LEU A 317 -16.89 10.99 9.65
CA LEU A 317 -18.14 11.33 10.33
C LEU A 317 -18.10 12.69 11.03
N LYS A 318 -16.93 13.34 11.07
CA LYS A 318 -16.70 14.62 11.78
C LYS A 318 -16.98 14.50 13.29
N GLU A 319 -16.75 13.31 13.85
CA GLU A 319 -16.96 12.98 15.26
C GLU A 319 -15.62 12.81 16.01
N GLY A 320 -15.27 13.75 16.89
CA GLY A 320 -14.03 13.71 17.69
C GLY A 320 -12.84 14.40 17.01
N ASN A 321 -11.62 14.14 17.52
CA ASN A 321 -10.39 14.79 17.04
C ASN A 321 -9.17 13.85 16.88
N SER A 322 -9.39 12.56 16.62
CA SER A 322 -8.33 11.52 16.59
C SER A 322 -7.47 11.53 15.31
N TYR A 323 -7.12 12.71 14.79
CA TYR A 323 -6.20 12.89 13.68
C TYR A 323 -5.30 14.12 13.89
N LYS A 324 -4.11 14.08 13.31
CA LYS A 324 -3.24 15.24 13.12
C LYS A 324 -3.48 15.81 11.72
N CYS A 325 -3.44 17.13 11.62
CA CYS A 325 -3.50 17.85 10.37
C CYS A 325 -2.31 18.81 10.31
N PHE A 326 -1.54 18.75 9.24
CA PHE A 326 -0.40 19.64 9.00
C PHE A 326 -0.23 19.91 7.52
N TYR A 327 0.55 20.93 7.18
CA TYR A 327 0.82 21.31 5.81
C TYR A 327 2.27 20.99 5.43
N ILE A 328 2.46 20.52 4.20
CA ILE A 328 3.77 20.30 3.62
C ILE A 328 3.88 21.08 2.32
N ASN A 329 5.02 21.71 2.09
CA ASN A 329 5.29 22.33 0.79
C ASN A 329 5.56 21.23 -0.25
N LYS A 330 4.96 21.35 -1.45
CA LYS A 330 5.16 20.44 -2.58
C LYS A 330 6.64 20.16 -2.92
N ASN A 331 7.55 21.10 -2.65
CA ASN A 331 8.98 20.91 -2.91
C ASN A 331 9.60 19.79 -2.06
N TYR A 332 8.99 19.43 -0.92
CA TYR A 332 9.41 18.30 -0.10
C TYR A 332 8.95 16.94 -0.65
N LEU A 333 8.02 16.91 -1.61
CA LEU A 333 7.67 15.67 -2.31
C LEU A 333 8.79 15.29 -3.29
N ASN A 334 9.46 14.17 -3.02
CA ASN A 334 10.54 13.67 -3.86
C ASN A 334 10.07 12.48 -4.71
N ASN A 335 10.58 12.38 -5.94
CA ASN A 335 10.32 11.25 -6.83
C ASN A 335 10.93 9.94 -6.27
N LYS A 336 11.93 10.01 -5.38
CA LYS A 336 12.53 8.85 -4.69
C LYS A 336 11.69 8.32 -3.52
N GLY A 337 10.74 9.10 -3.03
CA GLY A 337 9.85 8.74 -1.93
C GLY A 337 9.24 9.97 -1.25
N TRP A 338 8.02 9.85 -0.72
CA TRP A 338 7.35 10.93 0.00
C TRP A 338 7.48 10.74 1.52
N ILE A 339 8.07 11.72 2.19
CA ILE A 339 8.15 11.80 3.65
C ILE A 339 7.06 12.76 4.12
N LEU A 340 5.95 12.18 4.58
CA LEU A 340 4.79 12.94 5.07
C LEU A 340 4.92 13.15 6.59
N ARG A 341 5.80 14.06 6.99
CA ARG A 341 6.07 14.43 8.40
C ARG A 341 5.82 15.92 8.60
N ASP A 342 5.49 16.36 9.80
CA ASP A 342 5.24 17.79 10.07
C ASP A 342 6.54 18.61 10.07
N LYS A 343 6.46 19.94 10.25
CA LYS A 343 7.64 20.81 10.20
C LYS A 343 8.67 20.44 11.27
N LYS A 344 8.25 20.21 12.52
CA LYS A 344 9.18 19.93 13.62
C LYS A 344 9.89 18.59 13.39
N GLU A 345 9.14 17.57 12.97
CA GLU A 345 9.69 16.27 12.62
C GLU A 345 10.69 16.36 11.45
N ARG A 346 10.39 17.15 10.42
CA ARG A 346 11.31 17.38 9.29
C ARG A 346 12.57 18.15 9.70
N ASP A 347 12.46 19.11 10.61
CA ASP A 347 13.60 19.87 11.11
C ASP A 347 14.58 18.93 11.85
N ILE A 348 14.06 17.97 12.64
CA ILE A 348 14.86 16.90 13.29
C ILE A 348 15.56 16.03 12.24
N ILE A 349 14.83 15.52 11.25
CA ILE A 349 15.39 14.69 10.16
C ILE A 349 16.49 15.47 9.42
N SER A 350 16.24 16.75 9.11
CA SER A 350 17.23 17.60 8.45
C SER A 350 18.47 17.83 9.30
N LYS A 351 18.38 17.88 10.63
CA LYS A 351 19.56 17.98 11.51
C LYS A 351 20.41 16.71 11.42
N ILE A 352 19.78 15.54 11.45
CA ILE A 352 20.46 14.25 11.28
C ILE A 352 21.20 14.21 9.95
N GLU A 353 20.50 14.54 8.86
CA GLU A 353 21.09 14.52 7.51
C GLU A 353 22.24 15.53 7.35
N LYS A 354 22.08 16.78 7.83
CA LYS A 354 23.09 17.84 7.69
C LYS A 354 24.35 17.61 8.52
N ARG A 355 24.23 16.96 9.67
CA ARG A 355 25.36 16.63 10.54
C ARG A 355 25.93 15.23 10.26
N SER A 356 25.40 14.54 9.27
CA SER A 356 25.97 13.30 8.76
C SER A 356 26.96 13.57 7.63
N PHE A 357 28.05 12.80 7.58
CA PHE A 357 29.09 12.99 6.55
C PHE A 357 28.98 11.97 5.40
N THR A 358 28.31 10.83 5.62
CA THR A 358 28.19 9.76 4.62
C THR A 358 26.87 9.01 4.75
N HIS A 359 26.66 8.01 3.90
CA HIS A 359 25.56 7.05 4.01
C HIS A 359 26.05 5.67 4.42
N LEU A 360 25.17 4.86 5.01
CA LEU A 360 25.46 3.50 5.44
C LEU A 360 25.98 2.62 4.28
N TYR A 361 25.50 2.81 3.04
CA TYR A 361 26.03 2.11 1.86
C TYR A 361 27.51 2.39 1.54
N ASN A 362 28.07 3.51 2.00
CA ASN A 362 29.48 3.82 1.80
C ASN A 362 30.39 3.08 2.79
N ILE A 363 29.85 2.65 3.93
CA ILE A 363 30.65 2.07 5.02
C ILE A 363 30.35 0.59 5.28
N CYS A 364 29.18 0.09 4.86
CA CYS A 364 28.76 -1.29 5.02
C CYS A 364 28.34 -1.93 3.71
N ASP A 365 28.52 -3.24 3.61
CA ASP A 365 27.82 -4.11 2.67
C ASP A 365 26.70 -4.86 3.40
N SER A 366 25.56 -5.06 2.71
CA SER A 366 24.43 -5.79 3.27
C SER A 366 24.18 -7.12 2.58
N TYR A 367 23.92 -8.17 3.37
CA TYR A 367 23.69 -9.51 2.88
C TYR A 367 22.43 -10.12 3.48
N GLN A 368 21.57 -10.68 2.63
CA GLN A 368 20.43 -11.50 3.03
C GLN A 368 20.88 -12.90 3.44
N GLY A 369 20.20 -13.47 4.45
CA GLY A 369 20.38 -14.85 4.87
C GLY A 369 19.98 -15.91 3.83
N ILE A 370 20.04 -17.16 4.26
CA ILE A 370 19.89 -18.35 3.43
C ILE A 370 18.41 -18.64 3.18
N ILE A 371 18.08 -18.96 1.92
CA ILE A 371 16.79 -19.56 1.58
C ILE A 371 17.00 -21.07 1.52
N THR A 372 16.44 -21.81 2.48
CA THR A 372 16.53 -23.28 2.54
C THR A 372 15.68 -23.93 1.45
N GLY A 373 14.48 -23.38 1.19
CA GLY A 373 13.44 -23.96 0.34
C GLY A 373 12.61 -25.05 1.03
N CYS A 374 13.08 -25.55 2.17
CA CYS A 374 12.35 -26.47 3.04
C CYS A 374 13.06 -26.56 4.41
N ASP A 375 12.71 -25.68 5.36
CA ASP A 375 13.34 -25.67 6.69
C ASP A 375 13.37 -27.05 7.36
N ARG A 376 12.29 -27.84 7.26
CA ARG A 376 12.21 -29.19 7.83
C ARG A 376 13.29 -30.16 7.35
N ALA A 377 13.89 -29.91 6.18
CA ALA A 377 14.93 -30.77 5.63
C ALA A 377 16.36 -30.32 6.00
N PHE A 378 16.53 -29.06 6.41
CA PHE A 378 17.85 -28.45 6.55
C PHE A 378 18.09 -27.84 7.92
N VAL A 379 17.06 -27.65 8.75
CA VAL A 379 17.18 -27.09 10.09
C VAL A 379 16.83 -28.19 11.10
N VAL A 380 17.77 -28.48 11.97
CA VAL A 380 17.73 -29.59 12.94
C VAL A 380 18.10 -29.10 14.34
N ASP A 381 17.71 -29.85 15.37
CA ASP A 381 18.11 -29.65 16.77
C ASP A 381 19.25 -30.62 17.17
N SER A 382 19.80 -30.46 18.38
CA SER A 382 20.87 -31.34 18.86
C SER A 382 20.43 -32.79 18.99
N ASP A 383 19.17 -33.03 19.36
CA ASP A 383 18.61 -34.37 19.51
C ASP A 383 18.60 -35.12 18.17
N THR A 384 18.16 -34.47 17.10
CA THR A 384 18.18 -35.03 15.73
C THR A 384 19.61 -35.32 15.29
N ILE A 385 20.54 -34.38 15.52
CA ILE A 385 21.96 -34.56 15.17
C ILE A 385 22.54 -35.80 15.84
N ASN A 386 22.25 -36.00 17.13
CA ASN A 386 22.79 -37.13 17.89
C ASN A 386 22.10 -38.45 17.54
N LYS A 387 20.77 -38.47 17.43
CA LYS A 387 19.98 -39.66 17.13
C LYS A 387 20.29 -40.21 15.74
N GLU A 388 20.39 -39.33 14.75
CA GLU A 388 20.67 -39.70 13.35
C GLU A 388 22.17 -39.73 13.02
N LYS A 389 23.03 -39.39 14.00
CA LYS A 389 24.49 -39.36 13.85
C LYS A 389 24.94 -38.51 12.65
N LEU A 390 24.34 -37.33 12.50
CA LEU A 390 24.61 -36.43 11.38
C LEU A 390 26.07 -35.95 11.39
N GLU A 391 26.67 -35.84 10.20
CA GLU A 391 28.07 -35.43 10.05
C GLU A 391 28.25 -33.94 10.40
N LYS A 392 28.89 -33.66 11.55
CA LYS A 392 28.88 -32.35 12.21
C LYS A 392 29.63 -31.22 11.47
N ASN A 393 30.54 -31.54 10.55
CA ASN A 393 31.45 -30.56 9.93
C ASN A 393 30.75 -29.53 9.01
N ILE A 394 29.54 -29.85 8.52
CA ILE A 394 28.71 -28.93 7.73
C ILE A 394 27.47 -28.45 8.49
N ILE A 395 27.39 -28.73 9.79
CA ILE A 395 26.32 -28.27 10.67
C ILE A 395 26.75 -26.95 11.30
N LYS A 396 25.93 -25.91 11.15
CA LYS A 396 26.26 -24.54 11.56
C LYS A 396 25.18 -23.98 12.49
N PRO A 397 25.54 -23.17 13.51
CA PRO A 397 24.55 -22.47 14.33
C PRO A 397 23.58 -21.69 13.47
N TRP A 398 22.28 -21.80 13.75
CA TRP A 398 21.23 -21.18 12.95
C TRP A 398 20.40 -20.22 13.77
N ILE A 399 20.22 -18.99 13.28
CA ILE A 399 19.36 -18.00 13.91
C ILE A 399 18.22 -17.55 12.98
N LYS A 400 17.08 -17.24 13.59
CA LYS A 400 15.91 -16.65 12.92
C LYS A 400 15.69 -15.23 13.39
N SER A 401 14.85 -14.48 12.65
CA SER A 401 14.48 -13.10 13.02
C SER A 401 13.99 -12.97 14.46
N SER A 402 13.23 -13.95 14.97
CA SER A 402 12.71 -13.96 16.34
C SER A 402 13.78 -14.17 17.42
N TYR A 403 15.02 -14.46 17.05
CA TYR A 403 16.13 -14.69 17.99
C TYR A 403 16.99 -13.44 18.14
N ILE A 404 16.67 -12.37 17.40
CA ILE A 404 17.40 -11.11 17.42
C ILE A 404 16.58 -10.10 18.22
N SER A 405 17.16 -9.61 19.31
CA SER A 405 16.67 -8.44 20.03
C SER A 405 17.65 -7.28 19.82
N GLU A 406 17.37 -6.14 20.44
CA GLU A 406 18.36 -5.07 20.55
C GLU A 406 19.59 -5.60 21.30
N ASN A 407 20.79 -5.38 20.75
CA ASN A 407 22.10 -5.71 21.33
C ASN A 407 22.33 -7.17 21.77
N ASN A 408 21.44 -8.11 21.42
CA ASN A 408 21.57 -9.51 21.77
C ASN A 408 21.06 -10.45 20.65
N VAL A 409 21.82 -11.53 20.44
CA VAL A 409 21.45 -12.66 19.58
C VAL A 409 21.26 -13.88 20.47
N GLU A 410 20.00 -14.29 20.64
CA GLU A 410 19.64 -15.49 21.38
C GLU A 410 20.09 -16.74 20.61
N ILE A 411 20.91 -17.57 21.24
CA ILE A 411 21.35 -18.85 20.67
C ILE A 411 20.40 -19.93 21.13
N LYS A 412 19.67 -20.54 20.18
CA LYS A 412 18.77 -21.67 20.42
C LYS A 412 19.37 -22.96 19.93
N ASP A 413 18.76 -24.07 20.35
CA ASP A 413 19.10 -25.42 19.88
C ASP A 413 18.59 -25.67 18.45
N THR A 414 19.07 -24.86 17.51
CA THR A 414 18.74 -24.96 16.09
C THR A 414 19.98 -24.78 15.25
N TYR A 415 20.19 -25.69 14.32
CA TYR A 415 21.35 -25.76 13.46
C TYR A 415 20.94 -25.96 12.01
N LEU A 416 21.73 -25.37 11.11
CA LEU A 416 21.59 -25.53 9.68
C LEU A 416 22.54 -26.64 9.20
N ILE A 417 22.00 -27.59 8.46
CA ILE A 417 22.75 -28.45 7.56
C ILE A 417 23.09 -27.63 6.32
N TYR A 418 24.32 -27.11 6.25
CA TYR A 418 24.79 -26.28 5.15
C TYR A 418 25.27 -27.15 3.98
N SER A 419 24.30 -27.79 3.31
CA SER A 419 24.51 -28.86 2.33
C SER A 419 25.18 -28.43 1.02
N ASP A 420 25.30 -27.12 0.75
CA ASP A 420 26.05 -26.58 -0.40
C ASP A 420 27.55 -26.96 -0.34
N LEU A 421 28.07 -27.39 0.82
CA LEU A 421 29.44 -27.91 0.98
C LEU A 421 29.59 -29.39 0.56
N ILE A 422 28.51 -30.10 0.23
CA ILE A 422 28.55 -31.51 -0.14
C ILE A 422 29.07 -31.65 -1.58
N GLN A 423 30.38 -31.89 -1.71
CA GLN A 423 31.01 -32.21 -2.99
C GLN A 423 30.85 -33.69 -3.36
N ASP A 424 30.90 -34.58 -2.36
CA ASP A 424 30.73 -36.02 -2.51
C ASP A 424 29.71 -36.54 -1.49
N VAL A 425 28.56 -37.02 -1.97
CA VAL A 425 27.46 -37.54 -1.15
C VAL A 425 27.87 -38.76 -0.32
N LYS A 426 28.89 -39.52 -0.75
CA LYS A 426 29.37 -40.70 -0.03
C LYS A 426 30.03 -40.34 1.31
N LYS A 427 30.50 -39.09 1.46
CA LYS A 427 31.07 -38.58 2.71
C LYS A 427 30.02 -38.12 3.73
N TYR A 428 28.76 -37.97 3.29
CA TYR A 428 27.67 -37.45 4.12
C TYR A 428 26.41 -38.35 4.06
N PRO A 429 26.54 -39.68 4.24
CA PRO A 429 25.42 -40.60 4.07
C PRO A 429 24.24 -40.31 5.03
N ASN A 430 24.49 -39.91 6.28
CA ASN A 430 23.43 -39.69 7.26
C ASN A 430 22.67 -38.41 6.96
N ILE A 431 23.36 -37.32 6.67
CA ILE A 431 22.75 -36.07 6.21
C ILE A 431 21.94 -36.27 4.92
N ILE A 432 22.45 -37.02 3.95
CA ILE A 432 21.71 -37.29 2.71
C ILE A 432 20.44 -38.11 3.00
N ASN A 433 20.51 -39.10 3.90
CA ASN A 433 19.33 -39.87 4.31
C ASN A 433 18.29 -39.00 5.03
N HIS A 434 18.73 -38.09 5.92
CA HIS A 434 17.86 -37.12 6.59
C HIS A 434 17.11 -36.24 5.57
N ILE A 435 17.84 -35.57 4.67
CA ILE A 435 17.24 -34.67 3.67
C ILE A 435 16.32 -35.44 2.72
N LYS A 436 16.63 -36.72 2.43
CA LYS A 436 15.86 -37.58 1.52
C LYS A 436 14.41 -37.77 1.95
N LEU A 437 14.09 -37.65 3.25
CA LEU A 437 12.73 -37.68 3.77
C LEU A 437 11.82 -36.61 3.14
N HIS A 438 12.40 -35.56 2.57
CA HIS A 438 11.69 -34.47 1.90
C HIS A 438 11.98 -34.37 0.40
N LYS A 439 12.58 -35.41 -0.21
CA LYS A 439 13.06 -35.39 -1.60
C LYS A 439 11.98 -34.97 -2.61
N ASP A 440 10.76 -35.49 -2.50
CA ASP A 440 9.69 -35.17 -3.45
C ASP A 440 9.32 -33.69 -3.45
N LYS A 441 9.29 -33.08 -2.27
CA LYS A 441 9.08 -31.63 -2.14
C LYS A 441 10.26 -30.85 -2.70
N LEU A 442 11.48 -31.30 -2.45
CA LEU A 442 12.70 -30.63 -2.88
C LEU A 442 12.90 -30.68 -4.40
N LEU A 443 12.58 -31.81 -5.05
CA LEU A 443 12.57 -31.95 -6.51
C LEU A 443 11.56 -31.02 -7.19
N ASN A 444 10.49 -30.66 -6.47
CA ASN A 444 9.48 -29.76 -6.99
C ASN A 444 9.90 -28.28 -7.02
N ARG A 445 11.02 -27.92 -6.40
CA ARG A 445 11.57 -26.55 -6.43
C ARG A 445 11.95 -26.17 -7.86
N ARG A 446 11.67 -24.91 -8.24
CA ARG A 446 11.87 -24.40 -9.62
C ARG A 446 13.32 -24.61 -10.09
N GLU A 447 14.29 -24.40 -9.22
CA GLU A 447 15.72 -24.48 -9.49
C GLU A 447 16.16 -25.93 -9.71
N CYS A 448 15.57 -26.88 -8.96
CA CYS A 448 15.78 -28.31 -9.17
C CYS A 448 15.16 -28.77 -10.49
N LYS A 449 13.93 -28.34 -10.82
CA LYS A 449 13.29 -28.62 -12.13
C LYS A 449 14.09 -28.10 -13.31
N ARG A 450 14.81 -26.98 -13.13
CA ARG A 450 15.69 -26.38 -14.14
C ARG A 450 17.09 -27.00 -14.17
N GLY A 451 17.41 -27.95 -13.30
CA GLY A 451 18.74 -28.56 -13.20
C GLY A 451 19.84 -27.64 -12.65
N VAL A 452 19.48 -26.46 -12.11
CA VAL A 452 20.44 -25.47 -11.59
C VAL A 452 20.93 -25.84 -10.19
N ARG A 453 20.13 -26.61 -9.44
CA ARG A 453 20.43 -27.08 -8.09
C ARG A 453 20.09 -28.54 -7.92
N LYS A 454 20.93 -29.28 -7.21
CA LYS A 454 20.62 -30.65 -6.80
C LYS A 454 19.53 -30.62 -5.73
N TRP A 455 18.75 -31.71 -5.64
CA TRP A 455 17.61 -31.76 -4.72
C TRP A 455 18.02 -31.63 -3.24
N TYR A 456 19.24 -32.03 -2.89
CA TYR A 456 19.77 -31.95 -1.52
C TYR A 456 20.52 -30.63 -1.23
N GLU A 457 20.68 -29.74 -2.21
CA GLU A 457 21.30 -28.41 -2.01
C GLU A 457 20.27 -27.42 -1.46
N LEU A 458 20.76 -26.38 -0.79
CA LEU A 458 19.93 -25.27 -0.35
C LEU A 458 19.34 -24.56 -1.57
N GLN A 459 18.12 -24.03 -1.42
CA GLN A 459 17.44 -23.34 -2.51
C GLN A 459 18.31 -22.17 -3.02
N TRP A 460 18.64 -21.24 -2.13
CA TRP A 460 19.66 -20.22 -2.35
C TRP A 460 20.58 -20.14 -1.14
N GLY A 461 21.68 -20.90 -1.17
CA GLY A 461 22.82 -20.72 -0.27
C GLY A 461 23.49 -19.35 -0.43
N ARG A 462 24.49 -19.09 0.40
CA ARG A 462 25.27 -17.84 0.44
C ARG A 462 26.71 -18.18 0.76
N LYS A 463 27.68 -17.36 0.33
CA LYS A 463 29.09 -17.54 0.65
C LYS A 463 29.30 -17.64 2.17
N LYS A 464 30.04 -18.65 2.65
CA LYS A 464 30.23 -18.93 4.08
C LYS A 464 30.89 -17.77 4.83
N GLU A 465 31.72 -17.00 4.13
CA GLU A 465 32.49 -15.88 4.67
C GLU A 465 31.57 -14.75 5.15
N ILE A 466 30.35 -14.65 4.60
CA ILE A 466 29.33 -13.71 5.06
C ILE A 466 28.92 -14.02 6.51
N PHE A 467 28.88 -15.30 6.88
CA PHE A 467 28.47 -15.74 8.21
C PHE A 467 29.63 -15.87 9.17
N GLU A 468 30.82 -16.22 8.70
CA GLU A 468 31.98 -16.48 9.57
C GLU A 468 32.67 -15.17 10.02
N LYS A 469 32.43 -14.06 9.32
CA LYS A 469 32.91 -12.73 9.73
C LYS A 469 32.06 -12.13 10.85
N LYS A 470 32.71 -11.26 11.66
CA LYS A 470 32.02 -10.32 12.56
C LYS A 470 31.08 -9.45 11.72
N LYS A 471 29.85 -9.28 12.19
CA LYS A 471 28.78 -8.56 11.46
C LYS A 471 27.73 -8.04 12.43
N ILE A 472 26.91 -7.10 11.97
CA ILE A 472 25.67 -6.74 12.65
C ILE A 472 24.55 -7.53 11.97
N VAL A 473 23.71 -8.21 12.74
CA VAL A 473 22.50 -8.89 12.25
C VAL A 473 21.26 -8.11 12.67
N PHE A 474 20.24 -8.14 11.82
CA PHE A 474 18.95 -7.49 12.07
C PHE A 474 17.82 -8.21 11.32
N PRO A 475 16.59 -8.20 11.87
CA PRO A 475 15.44 -8.83 11.23
C PRO A 475 14.99 -8.04 10.00
N TYR A 476 14.44 -8.73 9.00
CA TYR A 476 13.83 -8.11 7.82
C TYR A 476 12.58 -7.28 8.14
N LYS A 477 11.87 -7.63 9.22
CA LYS A 477 10.70 -6.91 9.71
C LYS A 477 10.77 -6.82 11.22
N ALA A 478 10.60 -5.63 11.75
CA ALA A 478 10.54 -5.39 13.18
C ALA A 478 9.66 -4.18 13.50
N LYS A 479 9.23 -4.08 14.75
CA LYS A 479 8.47 -2.92 15.24
C LYS A 479 9.37 -1.73 15.56
N GLU A 480 10.57 -2.04 15.98
CA GLU A 480 11.59 -1.15 16.51
C GLU A 480 12.96 -1.63 16.00
N ASN A 481 13.98 -0.80 16.15
CA ASN A 481 15.34 -1.14 15.74
C ASN A 481 15.88 -2.32 16.56
N LYS A 482 16.36 -3.37 15.87
CA LYS A 482 16.88 -4.60 16.47
C LYS A 482 18.19 -4.99 15.80
N PHE A 483 19.22 -4.16 16.01
CA PHE A 483 20.56 -4.42 15.50
C PHE A 483 21.39 -5.08 16.61
N SER A 484 22.12 -6.13 16.23
CA SER A 484 22.94 -6.89 17.17
C SER A 484 24.24 -7.33 16.55
N ILE A 485 25.35 -7.21 17.27
CA ILE A 485 26.65 -7.68 16.80
C ILE A 485 26.71 -9.20 16.98
N ASP A 486 26.91 -9.92 15.88
CA ASP A 486 27.23 -11.34 15.91
C ASP A 486 28.74 -11.57 15.82
N THR A 487 29.30 -12.01 16.93
CA THR A 487 30.71 -12.45 17.06
C THR A 487 30.87 -13.96 17.04
N LYS A 488 29.77 -14.72 17.03
CA LYS A 488 29.77 -16.19 17.12
C LYS A 488 29.75 -16.89 15.77
N GLY A 489 29.61 -16.13 14.68
CA GLY A 489 29.67 -16.66 13.31
C GLY A 489 28.40 -17.42 12.90
N CYS A 490 27.23 -16.96 13.36
CA CYS A 490 25.95 -17.63 13.14
C CYS A 490 25.49 -17.54 11.68
N TYR A 491 24.90 -18.62 11.19
CA TYR A 491 24.17 -18.67 9.92
C TYR A 491 22.72 -18.26 10.18
N PHE A 492 22.06 -17.63 9.20
CA PHE A 492 20.74 -17.05 9.45
C PHE A 492 19.78 -17.18 8.27
N SER A 493 18.48 -17.20 8.61
CA SER A 493 17.37 -17.35 7.67
C SER A 493 17.17 -16.13 6.77
N ALA A 494 16.41 -16.32 5.69
CA ALA A 494 16.15 -15.30 4.67
C ALA A 494 15.44 -14.03 5.17
N ASP A 495 14.83 -14.10 6.34
CA ASP A 495 14.19 -12.99 7.07
C ASP A 495 15.15 -12.31 8.07
N VAL A 496 16.44 -12.63 8.01
CA VAL A 496 17.53 -11.93 8.70
C VAL A 496 18.51 -11.40 7.66
N TYR A 497 18.99 -10.18 7.91
CA TYR A 497 20.01 -9.52 7.12
C TYR A 497 21.21 -9.23 8.00
N SER A 498 22.34 -8.96 7.34
CA SER A 498 23.56 -8.53 8.01
C SER A 498 24.15 -7.29 7.38
N LEU A 499 24.91 -6.54 8.18
CA LEU A 499 25.83 -5.48 7.76
C LEU A 499 27.26 -5.91 8.10
N ILE A 500 28.15 -5.82 7.12
CA ILE A 500 29.59 -6.04 7.27
C ILE A 500 30.28 -4.73 6.92
N LEU A 501 31.12 -4.23 7.82
CA LEU A 501 31.94 -3.04 7.57
C LEU A 501 32.89 -3.30 6.40
N LYS A 502 33.04 -2.30 5.54
CA LYS A 502 34.02 -2.30 4.46
C LYS A 502 35.43 -2.11 5.02
N ASP A 503 36.42 -2.60 4.30
CA ASP A 503 37.81 -2.50 4.73
C ASP A 503 38.27 -1.03 4.74
N GLY A 504 39.03 -0.63 5.77
CA GLY A 504 39.63 0.69 5.88
C GLY A 504 38.70 1.84 6.27
N VAL A 505 37.44 1.58 6.61
CA VAL A 505 36.54 2.60 7.13
C VAL A 505 36.84 2.88 8.61
N PRO A 506 36.67 4.12 9.10
CA PRO A 506 37.00 4.47 10.48
C PRO A 506 36.01 3.91 11.51
N PHE A 507 34.84 3.41 11.07
CA PHE A 507 33.75 2.98 11.94
C PHE A 507 34.01 1.64 12.59
N THR A 508 33.49 1.49 13.81
CA THR A 508 33.44 0.20 14.51
C THR A 508 32.01 -0.36 14.50
N TYR A 509 31.91 -1.67 14.70
CA TYR A 509 30.60 -2.33 14.83
C TYR A 509 29.83 -1.85 16.06
N LYS A 510 30.52 -1.49 17.15
CA LYS A 510 29.93 -1.00 18.38
C LYS A 510 29.27 0.36 18.17
N TYR A 511 30.01 1.30 17.58
CA TYR A 511 29.53 2.63 17.28
C TYR A 511 28.28 2.59 16.39
N LEU A 512 28.35 1.82 15.30
CA LEU A 512 27.21 1.67 14.40
C LEU A 512 26.02 1.00 15.07
N THR A 513 26.23 0.00 15.92
CA THR A 513 25.11 -0.69 16.59
C THR A 513 24.43 0.24 17.60
N SER A 514 25.19 0.97 18.42
CA SER A 514 24.61 1.94 19.36
C SER A 514 23.88 3.08 18.63
N LEU A 515 24.45 3.57 17.53
CA LEU A 515 23.81 4.60 16.71
C LEU A 515 22.50 4.09 16.10
N LEU A 516 22.54 2.92 15.45
CA LEU A 516 21.37 2.34 14.76
C LEU A 516 20.26 1.92 15.73
N ASN A 517 20.58 1.52 16.96
CA ASN A 517 19.55 1.20 17.97
C ASN A 517 19.00 2.43 18.70
N SER A 518 19.55 3.63 18.48
CA SER A 518 19.08 4.83 19.16
C SER A 518 17.67 5.25 18.78
N LYS A 519 16.98 5.92 19.70
CA LYS A 519 15.64 6.50 19.46
C LYS A 519 15.65 7.47 18.30
N ALA A 520 16.71 8.26 18.14
CA ALA A 520 16.86 9.21 17.04
C ALA A 520 16.94 8.51 15.68
N TYR A 521 17.68 7.40 15.57
CA TYR A 521 17.78 6.63 14.33
C TYR A 521 16.55 5.78 14.04
N GLU A 522 15.84 5.33 15.06
CA GLU A 522 14.53 4.72 14.89
C GLU A 522 13.54 5.73 14.29
N PHE A 523 13.41 6.91 14.92
CA PHE A 523 12.58 8.01 14.43
C PHE A 523 12.94 8.39 12.98
N TYR A 524 14.24 8.54 12.70
CA TYR A 524 14.73 8.86 11.36
C TYR A 524 14.39 7.76 10.35
N PHE A 525 14.68 6.49 10.65
CA PHE A 525 14.42 5.39 9.75
C PHE A 525 12.91 5.23 9.48
N GLN A 526 12.07 5.28 10.51
CA GLN A 526 10.62 5.16 10.39
C GLN A 526 9.97 6.30 9.58
N SER A 527 10.67 7.41 9.35
CA SER A 527 10.17 8.50 8.49
C SER A 527 10.10 8.13 7.00
N PHE A 528 10.91 7.17 6.55
CA PHE A 528 10.96 6.73 5.14
C PHE A 528 10.97 5.20 4.96
N ALA A 529 11.00 4.44 6.06
CA ALA A 529 10.84 2.99 6.03
C ALA A 529 9.44 2.60 5.55
N LYS A 530 9.33 1.43 4.94
CA LYS A 530 8.03 0.93 4.49
C LYS A 530 7.27 0.38 5.68
N LYS A 531 6.14 1.00 6.01
CA LYS A 531 5.24 0.54 7.08
C LYS A 531 4.35 -0.61 6.57
N LEU A 532 4.06 -1.56 7.45
CA LEU A 532 3.29 -2.78 7.20
C LEU A 532 2.20 -2.93 8.27
N GLY A 533 1.02 -2.36 8.04
CA GLY A 533 -0.03 -2.34 9.06
C GLY A 533 0.29 -1.37 10.21
N TYR A 534 -0.10 -1.71 11.44
CA TYR A 534 -0.10 -0.77 12.57
C TYR A 534 1.29 -0.39 13.10
N ASP A 535 2.16 -1.37 13.31
CA ASP A 535 3.39 -1.18 14.10
C ASP A 535 4.62 -1.89 13.54
N LEU A 536 4.55 -2.45 12.33
CA LEU A 536 5.65 -3.21 11.74
C LEU A 536 6.30 -2.44 10.59
N TYR A 537 7.63 -2.39 10.55
CA TYR A 537 8.40 -1.75 9.50
C TYR A 537 9.24 -2.77 8.74
N GLU A 538 9.46 -2.52 7.45
CA GLU A 538 10.32 -3.32 6.59
C GLU A 538 11.75 -2.78 6.61
N TYR A 539 12.65 -3.56 7.19
CA TYR A 539 14.08 -3.33 7.31
C TYR A 539 14.83 -3.85 6.07
N TYR A 540 14.32 -3.55 4.87
CA TYR A 540 14.97 -3.99 3.63
C TYR A 540 16.19 -3.13 3.31
N PRO A 541 17.31 -3.70 2.78
CA PRO A 541 18.54 -2.94 2.53
C PRO A 541 18.36 -1.69 1.65
N ASN A 542 17.41 -1.69 0.69
CA ASN A 542 17.18 -0.52 -0.16
C ASN A 542 16.86 0.76 0.63
N ASN A 543 16.29 0.65 1.82
CA ASN A 543 16.00 1.81 2.68
C ASN A 543 17.03 1.96 3.79
N ILE A 544 17.38 0.88 4.50
CA ILE A 544 18.38 0.94 5.59
C ILE A 544 19.70 1.52 5.11
N MET A 545 20.17 1.09 3.94
CA MET A 545 21.47 1.50 3.44
C MET A 545 21.53 2.99 3.08
N LYS A 546 20.39 3.68 2.98
CA LYS A 546 20.31 5.14 2.75
C LYS A 546 20.50 5.97 4.02
N LEU A 547 20.47 5.36 5.21
CA LEU A 547 20.67 6.08 6.47
C LEU A 547 21.96 6.91 6.38
N CYS A 548 21.85 8.20 6.67
CA CYS A 548 22.99 9.09 6.81
C CYS A 548 23.69 8.77 8.13
N ILE A 549 25.02 8.79 8.14
CA ILE A 549 25.86 8.42 9.29
C ILE A 549 26.80 9.60 9.60
N PRO A 550 26.87 10.08 10.86
CA PRO A 550 27.81 11.10 11.32
C PRO A 550 29.22 10.56 11.37
N THR A 551 30.17 11.49 11.48
CA THR A 551 31.57 11.13 11.70
C THR A 551 31.67 10.35 13.00
N MET A 552 32.54 9.34 13.02
CA MET A 552 32.78 8.59 14.26
C MET A 552 33.29 9.55 15.35
N SER A 553 32.72 9.44 16.55
CA SER A 553 33.19 10.18 17.71
C SER A 553 34.38 9.45 18.35
N GLU A 554 35.01 10.08 19.35
CA GLU A 554 36.06 9.41 20.14
C GLU A 554 35.53 8.20 20.93
N LYS A 555 34.21 8.14 21.17
CA LYS A 555 33.55 7.04 21.87
C LYS A 555 33.19 5.91 20.91
N ASP A 556 33.54 4.69 21.31
CA ASP A 556 33.23 3.47 20.56
C ASP A 556 31.77 3.02 20.71
N GLU A 557 31.09 3.42 21.79
CA GLU A 557 29.67 3.17 22.06
C GLU A 557 29.01 4.49 22.46
N LEU A 558 27.86 4.79 21.87
CA LEU A 558 27.12 6.04 22.10
C LEU A 558 25.97 5.82 23.08
N THR A 559 25.78 6.76 24.00
CA THR A 559 24.53 6.91 24.75
C THR A 559 23.51 7.76 23.99
N GLU A 560 22.26 7.80 24.43
CA GLU A 560 21.27 8.74 23.87
C GLU A 560 21.69 10.20 24.06
N GLU A 561 22.37 10.54 25.17
CA GLU A 561 22.92 11.89 25.41
C GLU A 561 23.99 12.24 24.39
N ASP A 562 24.92 11.31 24.11
CA ASP A 562 25.96 11.50 23.09
C ASP A 562 25.34 11.78 21.71
N ILE A 563 24.25 11.06 21.38
CA ILE A 563 23.54 11.21 20.11
C ILE A 563 22.82 12.56 20.02
N ASN A 564 22.18 12.98 21.11
CA ASN A 564 21.55 14.29 21.21
C ASN A 564 22.57 15.42 21.02
N GLU A 565 23.77 15.29 21.61
CA GLU A 565 24.87 16.24 21.45
C GLU A 565 25.39 16.27 20.00
N ILE A 566 25.66 15.10 19.41
CA ILE A 566 26.12 14.95 18.02
C ILE A 566 25.19 15.71 17.07
N PHE A 567 23.87 15.57 17.24
CA PHE A 567 22.90 16.21 16.35
C PHE A 567 22.44 17.60 16.81
N GLY A 568 22.78 18.01 18.03
CA GLY A 568 22.38 19.29 18.60
C GLY A 568 20.86 19.39 18.71
N PHE A 569 20.23 18.35 19.26
CA PHE A 569 18.80 18.35 19.53
C PHE A 569 18.47 19.21 20.74
N THR A 570 17.37 19.97 20.65
CA THR A 570 16.81 20.68 21.80
C THR A 570 15.98 19.73 22.66
N ASP A 571 15.68 20.10 23.91
CA ASP A 571 14.82 19.30 24.79
C ASP A 571 13.44 19.03 24.16
N GLU A 572 12.90 20.00 23.40
CA GLU A 572 11.65 19.82 22.67
C GLU A 572 11.76 18.75 21.57
N GLU A 573 12.85 18.75 20.81
CA GLU A 573 13.10 17.77 19.76
C GLU A 573 13.33 16.37 20.34
N VAL A 574 14.07 16.28 21.46
CA VAL A 574 14.27 15.02 22.19
C VAL A 574 12.91 14.47 22.66
N ASN A 575 12.06 15.32 23.23
CA ASN A 575 10.70 14.91 23.63
C ASN A 575 9.87 14.39 22.44
N ILE A 576 9.96 15.04 21.27
CA ILE A 576 9.28 14.56 20.05
C ILE A 576 9.81 13.18 19.64
N ILE A 577 11.13 12.97 19.65
CA ILE A 577 11.75 11.68 19.33
C ILE A 577 11.27 10.61 20.31
N GLU A 578 11.30 10.89 21.63
CA GLU A 578 10.87 9.95 22.66
C GLU A 578 9.37 9.61 22.58
N GLU A 579 8.52 10.59 22.32
CA GLU A 579 7.08 10.36 22.16
C GLU A 579 6.79 9.46 20.96
N ASN A 580 7.48 9.65 19.84
CA ASN A 580 7.32 8.81 18.66
C ASN A 580 7.80 7.38 18.93
N HIS A 581 8.91 7.21 19.67
CA HIS A 581 9.40 5.90 20.09
C HIS A 581 8.39 5.17 21.00
N ARG A 582 7.86 5.85 22.04
CA ARG A 582 6.84 5.25 22.94
C ARG A 582 5.54 4.87 22.23
N LYS A 583 5.19 5.61 21.17
CA LYS A 583 3.96 5.41 20.38
C LYS A 583 4.14 4.49 19.17
N GLY A 584 5.37 4.06 18.84
CA GLY A 584 5.69 3.22 17.68
C GLY A 584 5.36 3.88 16.32
N ILE A 585 5.81 5.13 16.09
CA ILE A 585 5.36 6.02 14.99
C ILE A 585 6.31 6.14 13.79
#